data_AF-A0A966BKF6-F1
#
_entry.id   AF-A0A966BKF6-F1
#
_cell.length_a   1.000
_cell.length_b   1.000
_cell.length_c   1.000
_cell.angle_alpha   90.00
_cell.angle_beta   90.00
_cell.angle_gamma   90.00
#
_symmetry.space_group_name_H-M   'P 1'
#
loop_
_entity.id
_entity.type
_entity.pdbx_description
1 polymer ?
#
loop_
_entity_poly.entity_id
_entity_poly.type
_entity_poly.pdbx_seq_one_letter_code
_entity_poly.pdbx_strand_id
1 'polypeptide(L)'
;MKHRYWLTLLCLFPALALADIYKSVDADGHITYSSAPLKGGKRIIETQTPSPPRSSSVVRSRSAASPEGFPKVTQEAQKGRD
;
A
#
# COMPACT_ATOMS: atom_id res chain seq x y z
N MET A 1 -16.13 -29.88 -30.64
CA MET A 1 -15.59 -30.49 -29.39
C MET A 1 -14.19 -29.98 -29.01
N LYS A 2 -13.25 -29.76 -29.96
CA LYS A 2 -11.88 -29.32 -29.66
C LYS A 2 -11.74 -27.96 -28.94
N HIS A 3 -12.60 -26.99 -29.24
CA HIS A 3 -12.53 -25.64 -28.65
C HIS A 3 -12.91 -25.59 -27.16
N ARG A 4 -13.71 -26.54 -26.67
CA ARG A 4 -14.04 -26.66 -25.24
C ARG A 4 -12.79 -26.96 -24.41
N TYR A 5 -11.88 -27.80 -24.92
CA TYR A 5 -10.62 -28.11 -24.26
C TYR A 5 -9.65 -26.92 -24.23
N TRP A 6 -9.62 -26.11 -25.30
CA TRP A 6 -8.83 -24.87 -25.31
C TRP A 6 -9.36 -23.81 -24.36
N LEU A 7 -10.69 -23.68 -24.25
CA LEU A 7 -11.30 -22.73 -23.32
C LEU A 7 -11.06 -23.13 -21.86
N THR A 8 -11.12 -24.43 -21.53
CA THR A 8 -10.76 -24.92 -20.19
C THR A 8 -9.28 -24.75 -19.87
N LEU A 9 -8.39 -24.91 -20.85
CA LEU A 9 -6.95 -24.68 -20.67
C LEU A 9 -6.67 -23.20 -20.41
N LEU A 10 -7.32 -22.29 -21.13
CA LEU A 10 -7.17 -20.85 -20.98
C LEU A 10 -7.61 -20.35 -19.59
N CYS A 11 -8.68 -20.90 -19.04
CA CYS A 11 -9.16 -20.53 -17.70
C CYS A 11 -8.23 -20.95 -16.55
N LEU A 12 -7.25 -21.84 -16.78
CA LEU A 12 -6.34 -22.31 -15.74
C LEU A 12 -5.07 -21.43 -15.59
N PHE A 13 -4.78 -20.56 -16.55
CA PHE A 13 -3.60 -19.68 -16.55
C PHE A 13 -3.54 -18.55 -15.49
N PRO A 14 -4.66 -17.95 -15.02
CA PRO A 14 -4.55 -16.75 -14.18
C PRO A 14 -3.99 -17.02 -12.77
N ALA A 15 -3.89 -18.29 -12.35
CA ALA A 15 -3.33 -18.65 -11.05
C ALA A 15 -1.81 -18.40 -10.93
N LEU A 16 -1.09 -18.23 -12.04
CA LEU A 16 0.36 -17.95 -12.03
C LEU A 16 0.70 -16.45 -11.91
N ALA A 17 -0.29 -15.57 -11.96
CA ALA A 17 -0.09 -14.12 -11.91
C ALA A 17 -0.16 -13.54 -10.49
N LEU A 18 0.27 -14.29 -9.48
CA LEU A 18 0.41 -13.77 -8.12
C LEU A 18 1.71 -12.97 -8.02
N ALA A 19 1.60 -11.65 -8.17
CA ALA A 19 2.72 -10.75 -7.99
C ALA A 19 2.96 -10.50 -6.50
N ASP A 20 4.06 -11.06 -5.99
CA ASP A 20 4.53 -10.75 -4.63
C ASP A 20 5.20 -9.38 -4.62
N ILE A 21 4.68 -8.47 -3.79
CA ILE A 21 5.27 -7.14 -3.61
C ILE A 21 6.14 -7.16 -2.36
N TYR A 22 7.38 -6.70 -2.49
CA TYR A 22 8.33 -6.60 -1.40
C TYR A 22 8.61 -5.14 -1.07
N LYS A 23 8.81 -4.87 0.23
CA LYS A 23 9.23 -3.56 0.73
C LYS A 23 10.55 -3.70 1.48
N SER A 24 11.50 -2.85 1.14
CA SER A 24 12.73 -2.66 1.89
C SER A 24 12.79 -1.25 2.47
N VAL A 25 13.45 -1.11 3.62
CA VAL A 25 13.76 0.17 4.25
C VAL A 25 15.27 0.17 4.46
N ASP A 26 15.96 1.16 3.92
CA ASP A 26 17.40 1.30 4.11
C ASP A 26 17.75 1.99 5.45
N ALA A 27 19.04 2.16 5.71
CA ALA A 27 19.54 2.77 6.95
C ALA A 27 19.18 4.26 7.06
N ASP A 28 19.04 4.95 5.94
CA ASP A 28 18.66 6.36 5.84
C ASP A 28 17.12 6.56 5.90
N GLY A 29 16.36 5.47 5.90
CA GLY A 29 14.90 5.46 6.02
C GLY A 29 14.15 5.56 4.69
N HIS A 30 14.83 5.46 3.56
CA HIS A 30 14.19 5.37 2.26
C HIS A 30 13.48 4.04 2.07
N ILE A 31 12.30 4.13 1.47
CA ILE A 31 11.43 2.97 1.22
C ILE A 31 11.49 2.63 -0.25
N THR A 32 11.87 1.40 -0.55
CA THR A 32 11.87 0.87 -1.93
C THR A 32 10.92 -0.31 -2.04
N TYR A 33 10.03 -0.24 -3.04
CA TYR A 33 9.11 -1.30 -3.41
C TYR A 33 9.61 -2.02 -4.65
N SER A 34 9.50 -3.35 -4.69
CA SER A 34 9.81 -4.12 -5.89
C SER A 34 8.95 -5.38 -5.98
N SER A 35 8.66 -5.78 -7.21
CA SER A 35 7.94 -7.01 -7.57
C SER A 35 8.85 -8.25 -7.60
N ALA A 36 10.17 -8.04 -7.53
CA ALA A 36 11.15 -9.10 -7.37
C ALA A 36 11.63 -9.16 -5.91
N PRO A 37 12.00 -10.35 -5.40
CA PRO A 37 12.51 -10.51 -4.05
C PRO A 37 13.80 -9.69 -3.85
N LEU A 38 13.82 -8.85 -2.81
CA LEU A 38 15.03 -8.10 -2.41
C LEU A 38 15.63 -8.72 -1.15
N LYS A 39 16.96 -8.68 -1.04
CA LYS A 39 17.69 -9.11 0.15
C LYS A 39 17.33 -8.19 1.33
N GLY A 40 16.69 -8.74 2.35
CA GLY A 40 16.17 -7.96 3.50
C GLY A 40 14.82 -7.28 3.24
N GLY A 41 14.21 -7.45 2.06
CA GLY A 41 12.87 -6.98 1.78
C GLY A 41 11.82 -7.83 2.48
N LYS A 42 10.88 -7.18 3.19
CA LYS A 42 9.71 -7.85 3.77
C LYS A 42 8.62 -7.97 2.70
N ARG A 43 8.15 -9.20 2.44
CA ARG A 43 6.99 -9.44 1.57
C ARG A 43 5.75 -8.78 2.18
N ILE A 44 5.08 -7.95 1.38
CA ILE A 44 3.78 -7.39 1.73
C ILE A 44 2.74 -8.45 1.35
N ILE A 45 2.19 -9.10 2.37
CA ILE A 45 1.02 -9.96 2.19
C ILE A 45 -0.18 -9.01 2.28
N GLU A 46 -0.76 -8.68 1.12
CA GLU A 46 -2.00 -7.93 1.06
C GLU A 46 -3.14 -8.88 1.47
N THR A 47 -3.30 -9.10 2.78
CA THR A 47 -4.58 -9.60 3.28
C THR A 47 -5.59 -8.53 2.94
N GLN A 48 -6.47 -8.82 1.97
CA GLN A 48 -7.65 -8.02 1.65
C GLN A 48 -8.62 -8.08 2.84
N THR A 49 -8.21 -7.55 3.99
CA THR A 49 -9.11 -7.30 5.09
C THR A 49 -9.93 -6.09 4.65
N PRO A 50 -11.26 -6.22 4.48
CA PRO A 50 -12.09 -5.05 4.27
C PRO A 50 -11.83 -4.12 5.46
N SER A 51 -11.20 -2.97 5.17
CA SER A 51 -10.90 -2.00 6.21
C SER A 51 -12.24 -1.62 6.85
N PRO A 52 -12.41 -1.77 8.18
CA PRO A 52 -13.61 -1.26 8.82
C PRO A 52 -13.74 0.24 8.49
N PRO A 53 -14.97 0.79 8.41
CA PRO A 53 -15.15 2.22 8.29
C PRO A 53 -14.32 2.87 9.39
N ARG A 54 -13.43 3.80 9.01
CA ARG A 54 -12.52 4.46 9.95
C ARG A 54 -13.36 5.17 11.01
N SER A 55 -13.65 4.49 12.11
CA SER A 55 -14.15 5.16 13.30
C SER A 55 -13.02 6.09 13.74
N SER A 56 -13.36 7.36 13.87
CA SER A 56 -12.47 8.49 14.11
C SER A 56 -11.88 8.50 15.53
N SER A 57 -11.27 7.40 15.95
CA SER A 57 -10.63 7.29 17.26
C SER A 57 -9.45 6.31 17.24
N VAL A 58 -8.68 6.28 16.16
CA VAL A 58 -7.28 5.89 16.28
C VAL A 58 -6.58 7.10 16.86
N VAL A 59 -6.16 7.03 18.13
CA VAL A 59 -5.13 7.91 18.68
C VAL A 59 -3.92 7.71 17.80
N ARG A 60 -3.82 8.53 16.75
CA ARG A 60 -2.64 8.60 15.91
C ARG A 60 -1.55 9.05 16.86
N SER A 61 -0.62 8.15 17.14
CA SER A 61 0.65 8.51 17.77
C SER A 61 1.16 9.71 17.00
N ARG A 62 1.11 10.89 17.64
CA ARG A 62 1.46 12.19 17.05
C ARG A 62 2.84 12.04 16.44
N SER A 63 2.86 11.77 15.14
CA SER A 63 4.05 11.40 14.41
C SER A 63 4.79 12.70 14.22
N ALA A 64 5.87 12.87 14.99
CA ALA A 64 6.73 14.05 15.05
C ALA A 64 5.99 15.35 15.39
N ALA A 65 6.44 16.04 16.45
CA ALA A 65 6.20 17.48 16.52
C ALA A 65 6.71 18.07 15.20
N SER A 66 5.84 18.79 14.48
CA SER A 66 6.29 19.57 13.32
C SER A 66 7.51 20.39 13.77
N PRO A 67 8.60 20.45 12.98
CA PRO A 67 9.79 21.21 13.34
C PRO A 67 9.39 22.60 13.82
N GLU A 68 10.05 23.14 14.85
CA GLU A 68 9.79 24.51 15.28
C GLU A 68 9.98 25.45 14.08
N GLY A 69 8.86 25.99 13.56
CA GLY A 69 8.84 26.82 12.36
C GLY A 69 8.08 26.25 11.15
N PHE A 70 7.57 25.01 11.18
CA PHE A 70 6.73 24.52 10.08
C PHE A 70 5.39 25.29 10.03
N PRO A 71 5.03 25.92 8.90
CA PRO A 71 3.82 26.73 8.81
C PRO A 71 2.57 25.87 9.01
N LYS A 72 1.75 26.25 9.99
CA LYS A 72 0.46 25.59 10.25
C LYS A 72 -0.61 26.29 9.42
N VAL A 73 -1.35 25.50 8.65
CA VAL A 73 -2.52 25.99 7.93
C VAL A 73 -3.65 26.20 8.94
N THR A 74 -4.21 27.41 8.98
CA THR A 74 -5.36 27.73 9.83
C THR A 74 -6.66 27.25 9.17
N GLN A 75 -7.73 27.09 9.95
CA GLN A 75 -9.02 26.65 9.39
C GLN A 75 -9.58 27.65 8.39
N GLU A 76 -9.36 28.94 8.62
CA GLU A 76 -9.82 30.02 7.75
C GLU A 76 -9.11 29.98 6.40
N ALA A 77 -7.80 29.71 6.40
CA ALA A 77 -7.02 29.55 5.18
C ALA A 77 -7.46 28.33 4.35
N GLN A 78 -7.87 27.23 5.02
CA GLN A 78 -8.41 26.06 4.33
C GLN A 78 -9.80 26.34 3.74
N LYS A 79 -10.68 27.00 4.50
CA LYS A 79 -12.05 27.29 4.08
C LYS A 79 -12.13 28.29 2.92
N GLY A 80 -11.14 29.18 2.78
CA GLY A 80 -11.06 30.08 1.62
C GLY A 80 -10.56 29.38 0.34
N ARG A 81 -10.01 28.17 0.46
CA ARG A 81 -9.52 27.37 -0.68
C ARG A 81 -10.58 26.39 -1.20
N ASP A 82 -11.33 25.77 -0.29
CA ASP A 82 -12.47 24.88 -0.58
C ASP A 82 -13.67 25.67 -1.12
#